data_AF-A0A4Z2ITD4-F1
#
_entry.id   AF-A0A4Z2ITD4-F1
#
_cell.length_a   1.000
_cell.length_b   1.000
_cell.length_c   1.000
_cell.angle_alpha   90.00
_cell.angle_beta   90.00
_cell.angle_gamma   90.00
#
_symmetry.space_group_name_H-M   'P 1'
#
loop_
_entity.id
_entity.type
_entity.pdbx_description
1 polymer ?
#
loop_
_entity_poly.entity_id
_entity_poly.type
_entity_poly.pdbx_seq_one_letter_code
_entity_poly.pdbx_strand_id
1 'polypeptide(L)'
;MFMKTHKTASSTILNILFRFGEKHHLKFAFPNGRNDFFYPSPFLCSQVKDYRPGDCFNIVCNHMRFDHHEVAKLLPPDAVYITILRDPVALFESAFDYYHRLVPLTWRIDGENKLAEFLNNPQSFYRSAAFNSFYLKNLLFFDFGLDNDLEADDPRVMSDIQNLSKHFHLVLFAEYFDESLVLLKDTLCWTTEDILYFKINARRSSSVSHLTPELRAKALQWNGADWRLYQHFNASFWARVEAYGRDRMKQEVKELRRRNSEMQDICIEDGGAVEARKIQDRHFQPWQPLGESSILGYNMKKNVDPKFRTICEKMLTPEIQYLSDLGVSLWLTRLWGWLKDAVFTV
;
A
#
# COMPACT_ATOMS: atom_id res chain seq x y z
N MET A 1 -8.55 -6.54 10.30
CA MET A 1 -7.58 -5.42 10.35
C MET A 1 -6.58 -5.59 9.22
N PHE A 2 -6.39 -4.56 8.40
CA PHE A 2 -5.33 -4.52 7.39
C PHE A 2 -4.31 -3.45 7.76
N MET A 3 -3.11 -3.86 8.14
CA MET A 3 -1.98 -2.96 8.30
C MET A 3 -1.48 -2.60 6.90
N LYS A 4 -1.82 -1.39 6.48
CA LYS A 4 -1.46 -0.86 5.16
C LYS A 4 -0.04 -0.28 5.17
N THR A 5 0.88 -0.96 4.50
CA THR A 5 2.26 -0.50 4.28
C THR A 5 2.38 0.36 3.01
N HIS A 6 3.37 1.24 2.99
CA HIS A 6 3.62 2.13 1.85
C HIS A 6 4.22 1.38 0.66
N LYS A 7 3.82 1.74 -0.57
CA LYS A 7 4.44 1.29 -1.84
C LYS A 7 4.47 -0.24 -2.07
N THR A 8 3.55 -0.97 -1.45
CA THR A 8 3.41 -2.44 -1.51
C THR A 8 2.18 -2.92 -2.30
N ALA A 9 1.64 -2.10 -3.22
CA ALA A 9 0.33 -2.33 -3.88
C ALA A 9 -0.87 -2.37 -2.91
N SER A 10 -0.69 -1.81 -1.71
CA SER A 10 -1.68 -1.81 -0.64
C SER A 10 -2.96 -1.02 -0.95
N SER A 11 -2.95 -0.04 -1.87
CA SER A 11 -4.17 0.64 -2.35
C SER A 11 -5.11 -0.31 -3.11
N THR A 12 -4.61 -1.34 -3.79
CA THR A 12 -5.47 -2.36 -4.42
C THR A 12 -6.15 -3.24 -3.36
N ILE A 13 -5.43 -3.65 -2.32
CA ILE A 13 -6.03 -4.39 -1.19
C ILE A 13 -7.06 -3.53 -0.47
N LEU A 14 -6.76 -2.25 -0.27
CA LEU A 14 -7.68 -1.29 0.33
C LEU A 14 -8.99 -1.19 -0.46
N ASN A 15 -8.92 -1.10 -1.79
CA ASN A 15 -10.11 -1.07 -2.66
C ASN A 15 -10.95 -2.36 -2.55
N ILE A 16 -10.31 -3.53 -2.48
CA ILE A 16 -11.00 -4.81 -2.19
C ILE A 16 -11.74 -4.73 -0.86
N LEU A 17 -11.08 -4.27 0.20
CA LEU A 17 -11.66 -4.15 1.55
C LEU A 17 -12.81 -3.14 1.62
N PHE A 18 -12.71 -2.01 0.91
CA PHE A 18 -13.79 -1.03 0.80
C PHE A 18 -15.02 -1.62 0.12
N ARG A 19 -14.84 -2.27 -1.03
CA ARG A 19 -15.94 -2.93 -1.74
C ARG A 19 -16.60 -4.01 -0.90
N PHE A 20 -15.80 -4.85 -0.24
CA PHE A 20 -16.32 -5.89 0.65
C PHE A 20 -17.11 -5.28 1.82
N GLY A 21 -16.55 -4.29 2.51
CA GLY A 21 -17.22 -3.68 3.64
C GLY A 21 -18.51 -2.94 3.26
N GLU A 22 -18.56 -2.25 2.12
CA GLU A 22 -19.80 -1.66 1.62
C GLU A 22 -20.86 -2.72 1.28
N LYS A 23 -20.47 -3.77 0.54
CA LYS A 23 -21.36 -4.87 0.13
C LYS A 23 -22.04 -5.53 1.34
N HIS A 24 -21.32 -5.60 2.47
CA HIS A 24 -21.77 -6.24 3.70
C HIS A 24 -22.17 -5.25 4.81
N HIS A 25 -22.29 -3.95 4.50
CA HIS A 25 -22.65 -2.91 5.45
C HIS A 25 -21.80 -2.90 6.74
N LEU A 26 -20.50 -3.14 6.59
CA LEU A 26 -19.54 -3.21 7.70
C LEU A 26 -19.12 -1.83 8.19
N LYS A 27 -18.90 -1.70 9.50
CA LYS A 27 -18.45 -0.47 10.13
C LYS A 27 -16.94 -0.31 9.97
N PHE A 28 -16.52 0.75 9.29
CA PHE A 28 -15.11 1.10 9.11
C PHE A 28 -14.61 2.03 10.21
N ALA A 29 -13.38 1.80 10.69
CA ALA A 29 -12.62 2.79 11.43
C ALA A 29 -11.91 3.70 10.41
N PHE A 30 -12.40 4.92 10.25
CA PHE A 30 -11.81 5.91 9.35
C PHE A 30 -11.12 7.04 10.10
N PRO A 31 -10.07 7.65 9.52
CA PRO A 31 -9.46 8.85 10.06
C PRO A 31 -10.42 10.06 9.97
N ASN A 32 -10.10 11.12 10.71
CA ASN A 32 -10.82 12.39 10.64
C ASN A 32 -9.97 13.49 9.99
N GLY A 33 -10.43 14.05 8.87
CA GLY A 33 -9.80 15.17 8.18
C GLY A 33 -8.66 14.82 7.21
N ARG A 34 -8.18 13.57 7.23
CA ARG A 34 -7.03 13.05 6.45
C ARG A 34 -7.37 11.70 5.82
N ASN A 35 -6.49 11.19 4.97
CA ASN A 35 -6.54 9.81 4.43
C ASN A 35 -5.75 8.79 5.27
N ASP A 36 -5.00 9.26 6.27
CA ASP A 36 -4.17 8.49 7.20
C ASP A 36 -4.54 8.79 8.67
N PHE A 37 -4.09 7.95 9.60
CA PHE A 37 -4.23 8.15 11.03
C PHE A 37 -3.05 8.94 11.62
N PHE A 38 -2.94 10.21 11.22
CA PHE A 38 -1.95 11.17 11.73
C PHE A 38 -0.49 10.71 11.61
N TYR A 39 -0.19 10.01 10.52
CA TYR A 39 1.15 9.53 10.20
C TYR A 39 2.10 10.74 10.00
N PRO A 40 3.35 10.73 10.53
CA PRO A 40 4.13 9.58 11.00
C PRO A 40 4.07 9.29 12.52
N SER A 41 3.15 9.91 13.26
CA SER A 41 3.01 9.62 14.69
C SER A 41 2.50 8.20 14.90
N PRO A 42 2.88 7.51 16.00
CA PRO A 42 2.25 6.23 16.37
C PRO A 42 0.73 6.33 16.38
N PHE A 43 0.09 5.25 15.96
CA PHE A 43 -1.36 5.15 15.93
C PHE A 43 -1.95 5.27 17.33
N LEU A 44 -3.06 5.99 17.45
CA LEU A 44 -3.88 6.04 18.65
C LEU A 44 -5.33 5.80 18.26
N CYS A 45 -6.07 5.01 19.04
CA CYS A 45 -7.49 4.76 18.76
C CYS A 45 -8.34 6.04 18.70
N SER A 46 -7.94 7.10 19.41
CA SER A 46 -8.56 8.43 19.38
C SER A 46 -8.42 9.17 18.04
N GLN A 47 -7.56 8.71 17.13
CA GLN A 47 -7.44 9.24 15.77
C GLN A 47 -8.57 8.74 14.86
N VAL A 48 -9.32 7.71 15.27
CA VAL A 48 -10.50 7.23 14.57
C VAL A 48 -11.64 8.23 14.76
N LYS A 49 -12.28 8.60 13.65
CA LYS A 49 -13.40 9.54 13.61
C LYS A 49 -14.52 9.05 14.54
N ASP A 50 -15.00 9.96 15.39
CA ASP A 50 -16.11 9.76 16.33
C ASP A 50 -15.89 8.62 17.35
N TYR A 51 -14.65 8.17 17.55
CA TYR A 51 -14.34 7.08 18.49
C TYR A 51 -14.70 7.42 19.93
N ARG A 52 -15.33 6.46 20.60
CA ARG A 52 -15.55 6.44 22.05
C ARG A 52 -14.99 5.14 22.63
N PRO A 53 -14.45 5.16 23.87
CA PRO A 53 -14.01 3.94 24.53
C PRO A 53 -15.10 2.86 24.52
N GLY A 54 -14.74 1.67 24.03
CA GLY A 54 -15.67 0.55 23.86
C GLY A 54 -16.30 0.43 22.46
N ASP A 55 -16.08 1.40 21.57
CA ASP A 55 -16.50 1.26 20.17
C ASP A 55 -15.71 0.17 19.46
N CYS A 56 -16.44 -0.75 18.83
CA CYS A 56 -15.89 -1.74 17.92
C CYS A 56 -16.12 -1.35 16.45
N PHE A 57 -15.21 -1.80 15.60
CA PHE A 57 -15.24 -1.66 14.15
C PHE A 57 -14.98 -3.01 13.50
N ASN A 58 -15.46 -3.20 12.28
CA ASN A 58 -15.24 -4.42 11.52
C ASN A 58 -13.95 -4.34 10.68
N ILE A 59 -13.65 -3.15 10.14
CA ILE A 59 -12.51 -2.94 9.24
C ILE A 59 -11.71 -1.71 9.68
N VAL A 60 -10.41 -1.92 9.92
CA VAL A 60 -9.40 -0.85 10.04
C VAL A 60 -8.37 -1.10 8.94
N CYS A 61 -8.16 -0.14 8.04
CA CYS A 61 -7.35 -0.36 6.84
C CYS A 61 -6.61 0.87 6.26
N ASN A 62 -6.81 2.07 6.81
CA ASN A 62 -6.05 3.27 6.40
C ASN A 62 -4.59 3.22 6.90
N HIS A 63 -3.73 4.03 6.28
CA HIS A 63 -2.33 4.16 6.71
C HIS A 63 -2.22 4.63 8.16
N MET A 64 -1.30 4.01 8.90
CA MET A 64 -0.96 4.32 10.28
C MET A 64 0.51 3.95 10.51
N ARG A 65 1.09 4.44 11.61
CA ARG A 65 2.28 3.84 12.19
C ARG A 65 1.82 2.86 13.28
N PHE A 66 1.99 1.58 13.02
CA PHE A 66 1.28 0.52 13.76
C PHE A 66 1.59 0.53 15.27
N ASP A 67 0.53 0.37 16.07
CA ASP A 67 0.60 0.06 17.49
C ASP A 67 -0.48 -0.98 17.78
N HIS A 68 -0.06 -2.22 18.11
CA HIS A 68 -1.00 -3.31 18.35
C HIS A 68 -1.93 -3.04 19.54
N HIS A 69 -1.43 -2.42 20.61
CA HIS A 69 -2.21 -2.15 21.80
C HIS A 69 -3.34 -1.16 21.53
N GLU A 70 -3.09 -0.16 20.69
CA GLU A 70 -4.11 0.81 20.28
C GLU A 70 -5.08 0.24 19.24
N VAL A 71 -4.59 -0.54 18.27
CA VAL A 71 -5.43 -1.18 17.27
C VAL A 71 -6.38 -2.21 17.88
N ALA A 72 -5.90 -3.01 18.84
CA ALA A 72 -6.70 -4.04 19.49
C ALA A 72 -7.93 -3.48 20.23
N LYS A 73 -7.90 -2.20 20.65
CA LYS A 73 -9.05 -1.52 21.27
C LYS A 73 -10.22 -1.28 20.33
N LEU A 74 -10.00 -1.37 19.03
CA LEU A 74 -10.99 -1.07 17.98
C LEU A 74 -11.69 -2.32 17.44
N LEU A 75 -11.20 -3.51 17.80
CA LEU A 75 -11.50 -4.75 17.11
C LEU A 75 -11.93 -5.82 18.11
N PRO A 76 -12.80 -6.76 17.70
CA PRO A 76 -13.13 -7.90 18.54
C PRO A 76 -11.91 -8.85 18.70
N PRO A 77 -11.88 -9.69 19.75
CA PRO A 77 -10.74 -10.57 20.03
C PRO A 77 -10.40 -11.58 18.92
N ASP A 78 -11.38 -11.93 18.08
CA ASP A 78 -11.26 -12.86 16.95
C ASP A 78 -10.90 -12.15 15.62
N ALA A 79 -10.56 -10.86 15.67
CA ALA A 79 -10.22 -10.11 14.47
C ALA A 79 -8.98 -10.70 13.76
N VAL A 80 -9.11 -10.92 12.45
CA VAL A 80 -8.00 -11.34 11.59
C VAL A 80 -7.12 -10.13 11.26
N TYR A 81 -5.82 -10.25 11.50
CA TYR A 81 -4.81 -9.24 11.17
C TYR A 81 -4.06 -9.65 9.91
N ILE A 82 -4.11 -8.79 8.90
CA ILE A 82 -3.42 -8.99 7.63
C ILE A 82 -2.54 -7.78 7.30
N THR A 83 -1.49 -7.99 6.52
CA THR A 83 -0.65 -6.91 5.97
C THR A 83 -0.08 -7.36 4.62
N ILE A 84 0.64 -6.49 3.94
CA ILE A 84 1.30 -6.78 2.68
C ILE A 84 2.74 -6.26 2.71
N LEU A 85 3.69 -7.06 2.24
CA LEU A 85 5.09 -6.69 2.08
C LEU A 85 5.45 -6.65 0.60
N ARG A 86 6.66 -6.14 0.34
CA ARG A 86 7.29 -6.09 -0.97
C ARG A 86 8.79 -6.24 -0.79
N ASP A 87 9.47 -6.75 -1.81
CA ASP A 87 10.92 -6.82 -1.90
C ASP A 87 11.52 -5.45 -1.51
N PRO A 88 12.40 -5.39 -0.48
CA PRO A 88 12.89 -4.12 0.04
C PRO A 88 13.61 -3.26 -0.99
N VAL A 89 14.20 -3.85 -2.03
CA VAL A 89 14.85 -3.07 -3.10
C VAL A 89 13.81 -2.42 -3.99
N ALA A 90 12.82 -3.17 -4.46
CA ALA A 90 11.73 -2.65 -5.27
C ALA A 90 10.84 -1.66 -4.50
N LEU A 91 10.68 -1.90 -3.19
CA LEU A 91 10.03 -0.97 -2.26
C LEU A 91 10.83 0.34 -2.17
N PHE A 92 12.12 0.26 -1.88
CA PHE A 92 12.98 1.42 -1.69
C PHE A 92 13.07 2.28 -2.94
N GLU A 93 13.24 1.66 -4.12
CA GLU A 93 13.20 2.39 -5.39
C GLU A 93 11.88 3.14 -5.56
N SER A 94 10.75 2.48 -5.31
CA SER A 94 9.43 3.10 -5.44
C SER A 94 9.14 4.17 -4.38
N ALA A 95 9.69 4.03 -3.18
CA ALA A 95 9.56 5.01 -2.11
C ALA A 95 10.44 6.22 -2.37
N PHE A 96 11.70 6.02 -2.78
CA PHE A 96 12.61 7.10 -3.11
C PHE A 96 12.05 7.95 -4.26
N ASP A 97 11.66 7.34 -5.37
CA ASP A 97 10.99 7.99 -6.51
C ASP A 97 9.80 8.86 -6.05
N TYR A 98 8.94 8.31 -5.18
CA TYR A 98 7.72 8.98 -4.77
C TYR A 98 7.95 10.09 -3.72
N TYR A 99 8.88 9.89 -2.78
CA TYR A 99 9.02 10.73 -1.59
C TYR A 99 10.27 11.60 -1.56
N HIS A 100 11.28 11.42 -2.42
CA HIS A 100 12.55 12.15 -2.25
C HIS A 100 12.36 13.68 -2.23
N ARG A 101 11.48 14.23 -3.08
CA ARG A 101 11.17 15.68 -3.09
C ARG A 101 10.50 16.17 -1.80
N LEU A 102 9.90 15.29 -1.01
CA LEU A 102 9.33 15.58 0.31
C LEU A 102 10.35 15.49 1.45
N VAL A 103 11.60 15.08 1.16
CA VAL A 103 12.68 14.94 2.13
C VAL A 103 13.78 15.95 1.81
N PRO A 104 13.88 17.08 2.55
CA PRO A 104 14.82 18.16 2.25
C PRO A 104 16.28 17.74 2.10
N LEU A 105 16.71 16.72 2.84
CA LEU A 105 18.09 16.22 2.77
C LEU A 105 18.48 15.67 1.39
N THR A 106 17.50 15.31 0.55
CA THR A 106 17.75 14.77 -0.80
C THR A 106 17.77 15.84 -1.89
N TRP A 107 17.39 17.09 -1.59
CA TRP A 107 17.35 18.17 -2.58
C TRP A 107 18.73 18.53 -3.12
N ARG A 108 19.77 18.29 -2.30
CA ARG A 108 21.19 18.46 -2.64
C ARG A 108 21.81 17.27 -3.39
N ILE A 109 21.01 16.25 -3.74
CA ILE A 109 21.52 15.14 -4.55
C ILE A 109 21.62 15.64 -5.98
N ASP A 110 22.83 15.75 -6.49
CA ASP A 110 23.09 16.16 -7.87
C ASP A 110 23.00 14.95 -8.83
N GLY A 111 23.02 15.21 -10.14
CA GLY A 111 23.03 14.17 -11.18
C GLY A 111 21.65 13.68 -11.63
N GLU A 112 21.64 12.96 -12.75
CA GLU A 112 20.42 12.44 -13.39
C GLU A 112 19.81 11.28 -12.58
N ASN A 113 20.63 10.40 -12.02
CA ASN A 113 20.19 9.25 -11.22
C ASN A 113 20.37 9.50 -9.72
N LYS A 114 19.45 10.27 -9.14
CA LYS A 114 19.47 10.63 -7.71
C LYS A 114 19.44 9.42 -6.77
N LEU A 115 18.79 8.32 -7.18
CA LEU A 115 18.73 7.10 -6.38
C LEU A 115 20.11 6.42 -6.31
N ALA A 116 20.82 6.35 -7.43
CA ALA A 116 22.18 5.81 -7.46
C ALA A 116 23.13 6.66 -6.60
N GLU A 117 23.07 7.99 -6.72
CA GLU A 117 23.86 8.91 -5.89
C GLU A 117 23.55 8.77 -4.40
N PHE A 118 22.27 8.64 -4.05
CA PHE A 118 21.87 8.33 -2.67
C PHE A 118 22.50 7.02 -2.18
N LEU A 119 22.37 5.93 -2.94
CA LEU A 119 22.85 4.60 -2.55
C LEU A 119 24.38 4.51 -2.47
N ASN A 120 25.10 5.36 -3.22
CA ASN A 120 26.54 5.44 -3.15
C ASN A 120 27.04 6.13 -1.87
N ASN A 121 26.23 7.02 -1.29
CA ASN A 121 26.61 7.79 -0.11
C ASN A 121 25.39 8.16 0.77
N PRO A 122 24.66 7.18 1.33
CA PRO A 122 23.36 7.42 1.97
C PRO A 122 23.48 8.24 3.25
N GLN A 123 24.59 8.10 3.98
CA GLN A 123 24.89 8.88 5.19
C GLN A 123 24.98 10.39 4.91
N SER A 124 25.32 10.77 3.67
CA SER A 124 25.34 12.18 3.28
C SER A 124 23.94 12.73 3.00
N PHE A 125 22.88 11.91 2.95
CA PHE A 125 21.53 12.35 2.61
C PHE A 125 20.46 11.87 3.59
N TYR A 126 20.87 11.21 4.67
CA TYR A 126 19.99 10.65 5.69
C TYR A 126 20.39 11.09 7.11
N ARG A 127 19.39 11.40 7.94
CA ARG A 127 19.51 11.56 9.39
C ARG A 127 18.21 11.10 10.04
N SER A 128 18.28 10.28 11.09
CA SER A 128 17.13 9.69 11.79
C SER A 128 16.01 10.71 12.10
N ALA A 129 16.32 11.79 12.80
CA ALA A 129 15.33 12.79 13.23
C ALA A 129 15.02 13.88 12.20
N ALA A 130 15.52 13.78 10.96
CA ALA A 130 15.24 14.79 9.95
C ALA A 130 13.81 14.68 9.42
N PHE A 131 13.27 15.82 8.98
CA PHE A 131 11.93 15.89 8.44
C PHE A 131 11.74 14.89 7.28
N ASN A 132 10.76 14.00 7.41
CA ASN A 132 10.41 12.95 6.45
C ASN A 132 11.51 11.93 6.11
N SER A 133 12.64 11.90 6.82
CA SER A 133 13.73 10.97 6.50
C SER A 133 13.35 9.50 6.66
N PHE A 134 12.33 9.18 7.48
CA PHE A 134 11.82 7.82 7.65
C PHE A 134 11.36 7.16 6.34
N TYR A 135 11.02 7.91 5.29
CA TYR A 135 10.75 7.34 3.96
C TYR A 135 11.97 6.73 3.28
N LEU A 136 13.18 7.03 3.77
CA LEU A 136 14.44 6.72 3.11
C LEU A 136 15.19 5.54 3.74
N LYS A 137 14.72 4.90 4.81
CA LYS A 137 15.40 3.75 5.42
C LYS A 137 14.40 2.84 6.12
N ASN A 138 14.43 1.53 5.82
CA ASN A 138 13.62 0.50 6.47
C ASN A 138 12.13 0.91 6.63
N LEU A 139 11.48 1.28 5.53
CA LEU A 139 10.14 1.87 5.55
C LEU A 139 9.08 0.87 6.07
N LEU A 140 9.23 -0.43 5.83
CA LEU A 140 8.30 -1.42 6.39
C LEU A 140 8.40 -1.44 7.92
N PHE A 141 9.62 -1.53 8.47
CA PHE A 141 9.86 -1.42 9.91
C PHE A 141 9.21 -0.16 10.49
N PHE A 142 9.39 0.98 9.82
CA PHE A 142 8.78 2.22 10.27
C PHE A 142 7.25 2.15 10.29
N ASP A 143 6.63 1.63 9.22
CA ASP A 143 5.17 1.43 9.12
C ASP A 143 4.66 0.50 10.23
N PHE A 144 5.43 -0.54 10.60
CA PHE A 144 5.14 -1.44 11.72
C PHE A 144 5.33 -0.81 13.11
N GLY A 145 5.66 0.48 13.19
CA GLY A 145 5.86 1.17 14.46
C GLY A 145 7.22 0.92 15.10
N LEU A 146 8.13 0.25 14.40
CA LEU A 146 9.45 -0.12 14.90
C LEU A 146 10.47 1.00 14.63
N ASP A 147 11.67 0.79 15.17
CA ASP A 147 12.84 1.64 14.92
C ASP A 147 13.43 1.29 13.54
N ASN A 148 13.33 2.24 12.61
CA ASN A 148 13.80 2.07 11.23
C ASN A 148 15.29 2.39 11.06
N ASP A 149 15.96 2.86 12.10
CA ASP A 149 17.40 3.11 12.10
C ASP A 149 18.24 1.87 12.41
N LEU A 150 17.61 0.79 12.88
CA LEU A 150 18.28 -0.46 13.20
C LEU A 150 19.03 -1.06 12.01
N GLU A 151 20.23 -1.54 12.28
CA GLU A 151 21.03 -2.32 11.35
C GLU A 151 20.59 -3.79 11.35
N ALA A 152 20.86 -4.50 10.25
CA ALA A 152 20.32 -5.85 10.00
C ALA A 152 20.72 -6.92 11.03
N ASP A 153 21.80 -6.70 11.76
CA ASP A 153 22.40 -7.59 12.75
C ASP A 153 22.07 -7.18 14.19
N ASP A 154 21.37 -6.06 14.40
CA ASP A 154 20.91 -5.67 15.73
C ASP A 154 19.93 -6.74 16.27
N PRO A 155 20.14 -7.28 17.48
CA PRO A 155 19.29 -8.33 18.04
C PRO A 155 17.82 -7.91 18.18
N ARG A 156 17.54 -6.61 18.28
CA ARG A 156 16.16 -6.07 18.34
C ARG A 156 15.39 -6.37 17.06
N VAL A 157 16.04 -6.37 15.90
CA VAL A 157 15.38 -6.66 14.60
C VAL A 157 14.67 -8.01 14.63
N MET A 158 15.35 -9.07 15.06
CA MET A 158 14.73 -10.39 15.12
C MET A 158 13.71 -10.52 16.26
N SER A 159 13.94 -9.85 17.39
CA SER A 159 12.96 -9.79 18.48
C SER A 159 11.65 -9.14 18.02
N ASP A 160 11.74 -8.02 17.32
CA ASP A 160 10.58 -7.28 16.82
C ASP A 160 9.84 -8.06 15.74
N ILE A 161 10.56 -8.69 14.81
CA ILE A 161 9.96 -9.59 13.80
C ILE A 161 9.19 -10.73 14.47
N GLN A 162 9.79 -11.39 15.47
CA GLN A 162 9.11 -12.46 16.21
C GLN A 162 7.88 -11.95 16.96
N ASN A 163 7.91 -10.72 17.47
CA ASN A 163 6.75 -10.11 18.10
C ASN A 163 5.64 -9.85 17.07
N LEU A 164 5.95 -9.25 15.91
CA LEU A 164 5.00 -9.04 14.83
C LEU A 164 4.35 -10.35 14.36
N SER A 165 5.13 -11.43 14.23
CA SER A 165 4.63 -12.74 13.78
C SER A 165 3.57 -13.35 14.71
N LYS A 166 3.48 -12.91 15.97
CA LYS A 166 2.42 -13.35 16.90
C LYS A 166 1.08 -12.68 16.61
N HIS A 167 1.09 -11.51 15.97
CA HIS A 167 -0.10 -10.69 15.77
C HIS A 167 -0.71 -10.87 14.37
N PHE A 168 0.12 -11.06 13.34
CA PHE A 168 -0.35 -11.14 11.95
C PHE A 168 -0.73 -12.57 11.55
N HIS A 169 -2.00 -12.72 11.17
CA HIS A 169 -2.57 -13.99 10.73
C HIS A 169 -2.20 -14.33 9.29
N LEU A 170 -2.00 -13.32 8.43
CA LEU A 170 -1.56 -13.50 7.05
C LEU A 170 -0.74 -12.29 6.59
N VAL A 171 0.41 -12.56 5.99
CA VAL A 171 1.28 -11.54 5.38
C VAL A 171 1.33 -11.80 3.87
N LEU A 172 0.78 -10.87 3.10
CA LEU A 172 0.71 -10.90 1.65
C LEU A 172 2.02 -10.39 1.03
N PHE A 173 2.28 -10.73 -0.23
CA PHE A 173 3.46 -10.28 -0.98
C PHE A 173 3.05 -9.66 -2.31
N ALA A 174 3.56 -8.45 -2.58
CA ALA A 174 3.27 -7.73 -3.82
C ALA A 174 3.80 -8.47 -5.08
N GLU A 175 4.89 -9.23 -4.94
CA GLU A 175 5.47 -10.07 -6.01
C GLU A 175 4.60 -11.27 -6.37
N TYR A 176 3.85 -11.77 -5.38
CA TYR A 176 2.99 -12.95 -5.48
C TYR A 176 1.53 -12.53 -5.21
N PHE A 177 1.10 -11.43 -5.85
CA PHE A 177 -0.15 -10.75 -5.51
C PHE A 177 -1.38 -11.64 -5.73
N ASP A 178 -1.40 -12.43 -6.81
CA ASP A 178 -2.52 -13.33 -7.10
C ASP A 178 -2.58 -14.49 -6.08
N GLU A 179 -1.45 -15.12 -5.78
CA GLU A 179 -1.33 -16.14 -4.75
C GLU A 179 -1.72 -15.60 -3.37
N SER A 180 -1.31 -14.36 -3.08
CA SER A 180 -1.66 -13.63 -1.86
C SER A 180 -3.17 -13.44 -1.74
N LEU A 181 -3.85 -13.04 -2.81
CA LEU A 181 -5.30 -12.90 -2.80
C LEU A 181 -6.04 -14.23 -2.68
N VAL A 182 -5.51 -15.31 -3.26
CA VAL A 182 -6.06 -16.66 -3.06
C VAL A 182 -5.96 -17.08 -1.60
N LEU A 183 -4.81 -16.86 -0.94
CA LEU A 183 -4.67 -17.13 0.50
C LEU A 183 -5.55 -16.21 1.35
N LEU A 184 -5.71 -14.94 0.97
CA LEU A 184 -6.60 -14.01 1.65
C LEU A 184 -8.05 -14.48 1.57
N LYS A 185 -8.48 -14.92 0.37
CA LYS A 185 -9.80 -15.47 0.13
C LYS A 185 -10.08 -16.67 1.03
N ASP A 186 -9.15 -17.61 1.10
CA ASP A 186 -9.26 -18.81 1.94
C ASP A 186 -9.29 -18.44 3.43
N THR A 187 -8.42 -17.52 3.87
CA THR A 187 -8.31 -17.08 5.26
C THR A 187 -9.58 -16.37 5.76
N LEU A 188 -10.26 -15.60 4.89
CA LEU A 188 -11.46 -14.84 5.25
C LEU A 188 -12.77 -15.52 4.80
N CYS A 189 -12.70 -16.73 4.27
CA CYS A 189 -13.84 -17.47 3.71
C CYS A 189 -14.61 -16.68 2.65
N TRP A 190 -13.90 -15.93 1.80
CA TRP A 190 -14.48 -15.10 0.74
C TRP A 190 -14.68 -15.88 -0.56
N THR A 191 -15.44 -15.30 -1.50
CA THR A 191 -15.56 -15.85 -2.86
C THR A 191 -14.52 -15.25 -3.81
N THR A 192 -14.41 -15.83 -5.01
CA THR A 192 -13.55 -15.25 -6.05
C THR A 192 -14.04 -13.88 -6.50
N GLU A 193 -15.35 -13.59 -6.45
CA GLU A 193 -15.87 -12.24 -6.75
C GLU A 193 -15.35 -11.18 -5.79
N ASP A 194 -15.20 -11.52 -4.50
CA ASP A 194 -14.78 -10.57 -3.47
C ASP A 194 -13.33 -10.11 -3.64
N ILE A 195 -12.48 -10.93 -4.29
CA ILE A 195 -11.06 -10.63 -4.51
C ILE A 195 -10.72 -10.18 -5.93
N LEU A 196 -11.71 -9.97 -6.82
CA LEU A 196 -11.45 -9.39 -8.15
C LEU A 196 -10.88 -7.99 -8.01
N TYR A 197 -9.91 -7.61 -8.83
CA TYR A 197 -9.20 -6.35 -8.63
C TYR A 197 -8.70 -5.74 -9.94
N PHE A 198 -8.57 -4.42 -9.92
CA PHE A 198 -7.75 -3.68 -10.88
C PHE A 198 -6.49 -3.16 -10.18
N LYS A 199 -5.40 -3.04 -10.93
CA LYS A 199 -4.13 -2.56 -10.39
C LYS A 199 -4.21 -1.04 -10.20
N ILE A 200 -4.39 -0.60 -8.96
CA ILE A 200 -4.52 0.82 -8.62
C ILE A 200 -3.13 1.37 -8.33
N ASN A 201 -2.89 2.62 -8.77
CA ASN A 201 -1.62 3.32 -8.59
C ASN A 201 -0.40 2.62 -9.23
N ALA A 202 -0.62 1.91 -10.34
CA ALA A 202 0.49 1.38 -11.13
C ALA A 202 1.34 2.53 -11.71
N ARG A 203 2.67 2.37 -11.71
CA ARG A 203 3.58 3.34 -12.34
C ARG A 203 3.79 2.99 -13.81
N ARG A 204 4.08 4.03 -14.60
CA ARG A 204 4.58 3.88 -15.97
C ARG A 204 5.87 3.06 -15.93
N SER A 205 6.01 2.07 -16.81
CA SER A 205 7.21 1.22 -16.86
C SER A 205 8.50 2.02 -17.04
N SER A 206 8.47 3.09 -17.86
CA SER A 206 9.62 3.95 -18.11
C SER A 206 10.02 4.82 -16.92
N SER A 207 9.20 4.94 -15.88
CA SER A 207 9.56 5.66 -14.65
C SER A 207 10.12 4.72 -13.57
N VAL A 208 10.19 3.41 -13.83
CA VAL A 208 10.75 2.45 -12.87
C VAL A 208 12.25 2.35 -13.12
N SER A 209 13.05 2.63 -12.09
CA SER A 209 14.50 2.56 -12.21
C SER A 209 14.99 1.12 -12.21
N HIS A 210 15.64 0.70 -13.30
CA HIS A 210 16.31 -0.60 -13.37
C HIS A 210 17.67 -0.52 -12.66
N LEU A 211 17.69 -0.95 -11.39
CA LEU A 211 18.91 -0.97 -10.59
C LEU A 211 19.89 -2.05 -11.06
N THR A 212 21.16 -1.68 -11.20
CA THR A 212 22.25 -2.62 -11.43
C THR A 212 22.41 -3.58 -10.24
N PRO A 213 23.01 -4.77 -10.42
CA PRO A 213 23.25 -5.70 -9.31
C PRO A 213 23.98 -5.06 -8.12
N GLU A 214 24.92 -4.15 -8.39
CA GLU A 214 25.64 -3.40 -7.35
C GLU A 214 24.71 -2.48 -6.55
N LEU A 215 23.88 -1.66 -7.23
CA LEU A 215 22.93 -0.78 -6.55
C LEU A 215 21.87 -1.56 -5.77
N ARG A 216 21.45 -2.73 -6.28
CA ARG A 216 20.55 -3.63 -5.55
C ARG A 216 21.18 -4.11 -4.25
N ALA A 217 22.47 -4.49 -4.25
CA ALA A 217 23.18 -4.90 -3.05
C ALA A 217 23.30 -3.75 -2.03
N LYS A 218 23.62 -2.54 -2.49
CA LYS A 218 23.64 -1.33 -1.62
C LYS A 218 22.26 -1.04 -1.02
N ALA A 219 21.19 -1.17 -1.81
CA ALA A 219 19.82 -0.96 -1.33
C ALA A 219 19.40 -2.00 -0.28
N LEU A 220 19.78 -3.27 -0.44
CA LEU A 220 19.55 -4.33 0.56
C LEU A 220 20.33 -4.06 1.84
N GLN A 221 21.60 -3.67 1.73
CA GLN A 221 22.42 -3.34 2.90
C GLN A 221 21.83 -2.16 3.66
N TRP A 222 21.41 -1.10 2.94
CA TRP A 222 20.81 0.09 3.53
C TRP A 222 19.45 -0.19 4.21
N ASN A 223 18.64 -1.09 3.62
CA ASN A 223 17.35 -1.51 4.15
C ASN A 223 17.43 -2.90 4.81
N GLY A 224 18.47 -3.09 5.61
CA GLY A 224 18.83 -4.39 6.17
C GLY A 224 17.80 -4.97 7.14
N ALA A 225 17.10 -4.13 7.92
CA ALA A 225 16.04 -4.59 8.81
C ALA A 225 14.82 -5.07 8.00
N ASP A 226 14.39 -4.29 7.02
CA ASP A 226 13.32 -4.68 6.08
C ASP A 226 13.66 -5.98 5.34
N TRP A 227 14.94 -6.21 5.01
CA TRP A 227 15.39 -7.47 4.42
C TRP A 227 15.19 -8.67 5.35
N ARG A 228 15.54 -8.56 6.63
CA ARG A 228 15.28 -9.62 7.63
C ARG A 228 13.79 -9.90 7.77
N LEU A 229 12.96 -8.86 7.83
CA LEU A 229 11.50 -8.96 7.89
C LEU A 229 10.93 -9.69 6.67
N TYR A 230 11.34 -9.28 5.47
CA TYR A 230 10.92 -9.90 4.22
C TYR A 230 11.29 -11.38 4.19
N GLN A 231 12.52 -11.74 4.54
CA GLN A 231 12.96 -13.14 4.57
C GLN A 231 12.13 -14.00 5.52
N HIS A 232 11.86 -13.51 6.74
CA HIS A 232 11.06 -14.23 7.73
C HIS A 232 9.64 -14.50 7.21
N PHE A 233 8.95 -13.46 6.76
CA PHE A 233 7.57 -13.62 6.30
C PHE A 233 7.46 -14.33 4.95
N ASN A 234 8.46 -14.24 4.06
CA ASN A 234 8.46 -14.98 2.80
C ASN A 234 8.54 -16.49 3.06
N ALA A 235 9.35 -16.93 4.02
CA ALA A 235 9.37 -18.33 4.44
C ALA A 235 8.00 -18.78 4.98
N SER A 236 7.36 -17.95 5.83
CA SER A 236 6.01 -18.25 6.35
C SER A 236 4.93 -18.27 5.26
N PHE A 237 5.04 -17.41 4.26
CA PHE A 237 4.12 -17.33 3.12
C PHE A 237 4.19 -18.59 2.27
N TRP A 238 5.40 -19.02 1.89
CA TRP A 238 5.57 -20.23 1.10
C TRP A 238 5.16 -21.49 1.86
N ALA A 239 5.37 -21.56 3.17
CA ALA A 239 4.83 -22.63 3.98
C ALA A 239 3.28 -22.71 3.92
N ARG A 240 2.59 -21.56 3.86
CA ARG A 240 1.13 -21.51 3.66
C ARG A 240 0.73 -21.92 2.25
N VAL A 241 1.49 -21.53 1.22
CA VAL A 241 1.26 -21.99 -0.16
C VAL A 241 1.40 -23.51 -0.27
N GLU A 242 2.40 -24.11 0.38
CA GLU A 242 2.53 -25.58 0.44
C GLU A 242 1.34 -26.23 1.13
N ALA A 243 0.94 -25.71 2.29
CA ALA A 243 -0.20 -26.23 3.05
C ALA A 243 -1.53 -26.10 2.30
N TYR A 244 -1.72 -25.02 1.53
CA TYR A 244 -2.86 -24.84 0.65
C TYR A 244 -2.86 -25.81 -0.55
N GLY A 245 -1.67 -26.25 -0.96
CA GLY A 245 -1.42 -27.15 -2.09
C GLY A 245 -1.08 -26.39 -3.37
N ARG A 246 0.08 -26.68 -3.97
CA ARG A 246 0.59 -25.99 -5.17
C ARG A 246 -0.31 -26.13 -6.39
N ASP A 247 -0.90 -27.31 -6.61
CA ASP A 247 -1.78 -27.53 -7.75
C ASP A 247 -3.09 -26.77 -7.61
N ARG A 248 -3.69 -26.79 -6.41
CA ARG A 248 -4.88 -25.98 -6.08
C ARG A 248 -4.56 -24.48 -6.24
N MET A 249 -3.42 -24.01 -5.72
CA MET A 249 -2.98 -22.62 -5.87
C MET A 249 -2.90 -22.21 -7.34
N LYS A 250 -2.26 -23.03 -8.19
CA LYS A 250 -2.13 -22.76 -9.62
C LYS A 250 -3.48 -22.68 -10.33
N GLN A 251 -4.44 -23.54 -9.98
CA GLN A 251 -5.79 -23.51 -10.55
C GLN A 251 -6.54 -22.25 -10.14
N GLU A 252 -6.50 -21.89 -8.85
CA GLU A 252 -7.17 -20.72 -8.29
C GLU A 252 -6.60 -19.41 -8.84
N VAL A 253 -5.27 -19.31 -8.97
CA VAL A 253 -4.62 -18.15 -9.62
C VAL A 253 -5.01 -18.03 -11.08
N LYS A 254 -5.09 -19.16 -11.81
CA LYS A 254 -5.53 -19.15 -13.22
C LYS A 254 -6.97 -18.65 -13.33
N GLU A 255 -7.86 -19.10 -12.44
CA GLU A 255 -9.25 -18.66 -12.41
C GLU A 255 -9.37 -17.18 -12.04
N LEU A 256 -8.65 -16.72 -11.01
CA LEU A 256 -8.62 -15.31 -10.62
C LEU A 256 -8.18 -14.40 -11.79
N ARG A 257 -7.11 -14.78 -12.50
CA ARG A 257 -6.62 -14.04 -13.67
C ARG A 257 -7.66 -13.99 -14.79
N ARG A 258 -8.33 -15.11 -15.06
CA ARG A 258 -9.40 -15.19 -16.05
C ARG A 258 -10.56 -14.24 -15.70
N ARG A 259 -11.05 -14.29 -14.47
CA ARG A 259 -12.15 -13.43 -13.98
C ARG A 259 -11.78 -11.95 -13.95
N ASN A 260 -10.53 -11.63 -13.58
CA ASN A 260 -10.02 -10.27 -13.66
C ASN A 260 -10.00 -9.76 -15.11
N SER A 261 -9.54 -10.59 -16.07
CA SER A 261 -9.56 -10.22 -17.49
C SER A 261 -10.98 -9.94 -17.98
N GLU A 262 -11.94 -10.81 -17.65
CA GLU A 262 -13.35 -10.59 -18.00
C GLU A 262 -13.87 -9.26 -17.44
N MET A 263 -13.55 -8.96 -16.18
CA MET A 263 -13.97 -7.71 -15.55
C MET A 263 -13.29 -6.48 -16.18
N GLN A 264 -12.03 -6.60 -16.59
CA GLN A 264 -11.33 -5.53 -17.34
C GLN A 264 -12.01 -5.28 -18.68
N ASP A 265 -12.37 -6.33 -19.42
CA ASP A 265 -13.05 -6.22 -20.71
C ASP A 265 -14.44 -5.59 -20.59
N ILE A 266 -15.12 -5.79 -19.45
CA ILE A 266 -16.40 -5.16 -19.14
C ILE A 266 -16.21 -3.68 -18.79
N CYS A 267 -15.25 -3.35 -17.93
CA CYS A 267 -15.18 -2.05 -17.27
C CYS A 267 -14.26 -1.01 -17.94
N ILE A 268 -13.12 -1.41 -18.50
CA ILE A 268 -12.01 -0.52 -18.85
C ILE A 268 -12.00 -0.20 -20.34
N GLU A 269 -11.96 1.08 -20.70
CA GLU A 269 -11.84 1.54 -22.09
C GLU A 269 -10.63 0.89 -22.79
N ASP A 270 -10.78 0.58 -24.09
CA ASP A 270 -9.76 -0.12 -24.85
C ASP A 270 -8.41 0.62 -24.80
N GLY A 271 -7.32 -0.11 -24.60
CA GLY A 271 -5.98 0.44 -24.39
C GLY A 271 -5.49 0.40 -22.92
N GLY A 272 -6.38 0.11 -21.96
CA GLY A 272 -5.98 -0.22 -20.59
C GLY A 272 -5.58 0.99 -19.75
N ALA A 273 -4.49 0.87 -18.99
CA ALA A 273 -4.04 1.92 -18.08
C ALA A 273 -3.47 3.12 -18.86
N VAL A 274 -3.87 4.33 -18.47
CA VAL A 274 -3.48 5.59 -19.13
C VAL A 274 -2.86 6.57 -18.14
N GLU A 275 -2.07 7.50 -18.67
CA GLU A 275 -1.52 8.62 -17.91
C GLU A 275 -2.63 9.51 -17.35
N ALA A 276 -2.43 10.10 -16.16
CA ALA A 276 -3.45 10.90 -15.47
C ALA A 276 -4.09 12.00 -16.34
N ARG A 277 -3.30 12.66 -17.19
CA ARG A 277 -3.78 13.70 -18.13
C ARG A 277 -4.74 13.19 -19.21
N LYS A 278 -4.75 11.88 -19.49
CA LYS A 278 -5.62 11.22 -20.48
C LYS A 278 -6.89 10.64 -19.83
N ILE A 279 -7.02 10.75 -18.51
CA ILE A 279 -8.20 10.27 -17.79
C ILE A 279 -9.31 11.32 -17.95
N GLN A 280 -10.43 10.89 -18.53
CA GLN A 280 -11.56 11.76 -18.90
C GLN A 280 -12.35 12.23 -17.67
N ASP A 281 -12.57 11.34 -16.71
CA ASP A 281 -13.28 11.63 -15.47
C ASP A 281 -12.30 11.91 -14.33
N ARG A 282 -12.41 13.10 -13.72
CA ARG A 282 -11.59 13.49 -12.57
C ARG A 282 -11.78 12.59 -11.36
N HIS A 283 -12.93 11.92 -11.24
CA HIS A 283 -13.17 10.96 -10.17
C HIS A 283 -12.21 9.76 -10.24
N PHE A 284 -11.75 9.37 -11.43
CA PHE A 284 -10.78 8.28 -11.62
C PHE A 284 -9.32 8.73 -11.66
N GLN A 285 -9.03 10.02 -11.46
CA GLN A 285 -7.66 10.53 -11.51
C GLN A 285 -6.88 10.18 -10.24
N PRO A 286 -5.78 9.40 -10.34
CA PRO A 286 -4.98 9.05 -9.17
C PRO A 286 -4.13 10.24 -8.72
N TRP A 287 -3.88 10.29 -7.41
CA TRP A 287 -3.00 11.30 -6.82
C TRP A 287 -1.57 11.15 -7.37
N GLN A 288 -1.03 12.26 -7.86
CA GLN A 288 0.33 12.30 -8.40
C GLN A 288 1.35 12.78 -7.37
N PRO A 289 2.56 12.19 -7.33
CA PRO A 289 3.68 12.71 -6.55
C PRO A 289 4.05 14.14 -6.98
N LEU A 290 4.80 14.84 -6.13
CA LEU A 290 5.20 16.22 -6.38
C LEU A 290 6.09 16.33 -7.62
N GLY A 291 5.65 17.11 -8.61
CA GLY A 291 6.42 17.41 -9.83
C GLY A 291 6.69 16.22 -10.74
N GLU A 292 5.87 15.16 -10.64
CA GLU A 292 5.90 13.99 -11.51
C GLU A 292 4.49 13.51 -11.84
N SER A 293 4.30 12.91 -13.02
CA SER A 293 3.01 12.34 -13.47
C SER A 293 3.17 10.87 -13.90
N SER A 294 3.73 10.08 -12.99
CA SER A 294 4.12 8.68 -13.23
C SER A 294 3.02 7.67 -12.89
N ILE A 295 2.02 8.05 -12.08
CA ILE A 295 0.95 7.14 -11.65
C ILE A 295 -0.15 7.07 -12.72
N LEU A 296 -0.42 5.85 -13.20
CA LEU A 296 -1.44 5.53 -14.18
C LEU A 296 -2.80 5.31 -13.51
N GLY A 297 -3.86 5.57 -14.27
CA GLY A 297 -5.24 5.21 -13.92
C GLY A 297 -5.95 4.63 -15.14
N TYR A 298 -7.28 4.63 -15.12
CA TYR A 298 -8.09 3.99 -16.16
C TYR A 298 -9.26 4.88 -16.56
N ASN A 299 -9.67 4.78 -17.82
CA ASN A 299 -10.96 5.29 -18.27
C ASN A 299 -11.99 4.15 -18.19
N MET A 300 -13.19 4.45 -17.69
CA MET A 300 -14.30 3.51 -17.72
C MET A 300 -14.92 3.47 -19.13
N LYS A 301 -15.35 2.29 -19.60
CA LYS A 301 -16.11 2.17 -20.85
C LYS A 301 -17.40 3.01 -20.76
N LYS A 302 -17.77 3.65 -21.87
CA LYS A 302 -18.97 4.51 -21.91
C LYS A 302 -20.28 3.71 -21.87
N ASN A 303 -20.28 2.51 -22.47
CA ASN A 303 -21.45 1.66 -22.63
C ASN A 303 -21.35 0.39 -21.74
N VAL A 304 -20.99 0.55 -20.47
CA VAL A 304 -21.01 -0.56 -19.50
C VAL A 304 -22.47 -0.97 -19.25
N ASP A 305 -22.75 -2.26 -19.28
CA ASP A 305 -24.07 -2.81 -18.91
C ASP A 305 -24.48 -2.27 -17.53
N PRO A 306 -25.70 -1.73 -17.36
CA PRO A 306 -26.17 -1.17 -16.10
C PRO A 306 -25.92 -2.06 -14.88
N LYS A 307 -25.94 -3.40 -15.02
CA LYS A 307 -25.68 -4.32 -13.90
C LYS A 307 -24.25 -4.25 -13.37
N PHE A 308 -23.28 -3.87 -14.20
CA PHE A 308 -21.86 -3.81 -13.84
C PHE A 308 -21.38 -2.39 -13.55
N ARG A 309 -22.17 -1.37 -13.85
CA ARG A 309 -21.76 0.03 -13.74
C ARG A 309 -21.17 0.38 -12.38
N THR A 310 -21.90 0.09 -11.30
CA THR A 310 -21.47 0.43 -9.94
C THR A 310 -20.20 -0.32 -9.52
N ILE A 311 -20.07 -1.61 -9.88
CA ILE A 311 -18.86 -2.36 -9.52
C ILE A 311 -17.64 -1.89 -10.33
N CYS A 312 -17.83 -1.55 -11.61
CA CYS A 312 -16.78 -0.95 -12.43
C CYS A 312 -16.31 0.39 -11.87
N GLU A 313 -17.23 1.29 -11.54
CA GLU A 313 -16.92 2.58 -10.92
C GLU A 313 -16.06 2.35 -9.66
N LYS A 314 -16.56 1.54 -8.71
CA LYS A 314 -15.84 1.23 -7.46
C LYS A 314 -14.47 0.60 -7.67
N MET A 315 -14.30 -0.29 -8.64
CA MET A 315 -13.00 -0.93 -8.92
C MET A 315 -11.98 0.02 -9.54
N LEU A 316 -12.44 1.06 -10.25
CA LEU A 316 -11.59 2.06 -10.91
C LEU A 316 -11.27 3.24 -9.99
N THR A 317 -12.13 3.51 -8.99
CA THR A 317 -11.96 4.64 -8.06
C THR A 317 -10.67 4.52 -7.23
N PRO A 318 -9.75 5.49 -7.35
CA PRO A 318 -8.56 5.54 -6.51
C PRO A 318 -8.92 5.81 -5.05
N GLU A 319 -8.01 5.44 -4.16
CA GLU A 319 -8.21 5.45 -2.70
C GLU A 319 -8.76 6.76 -2.12
N ILE A 320 -8.24 7.93 -2.54
CA ILE A 320 -8.64 9.22 -1.98
C ILE A 320 -10.10 9.51 -2.32
N GLN A 321 -10.50 9.28 -3.57
CA GLN A 321 -11.86 9.45 -4.03
C GLN A 321 -12.80 8.46 -3.34
N TYR A 322 -12.39 7.20 -3.23
CA TYR A 322 -13.22 6.18 -2.58
C TYR A 322 -13.44 6.48 -1.09
N LEU A 323 -12.41 6.94 -0.37
CA LEU A 323 -12.59 7.42 1.02
C LEU A 323 -13.63 8.54 1.11
N SER A 324 -13.66 9.45 0.14
CA SER A 324 -14.67 10.50 0.08
C SER A 324 -16.07 9.93 -0.15
N ASP A 325 -16.22 8.93 -1.00
CA ASP A 325 -17.50 8.26 -1.28
C ASP A 325 -18.03 7.54 -0.03
N LEU A 326 -17.12 7.02 0.80
CA LEU A 326 -17.43 6.41 2.10
C LEU A 326 -17.66 7.43 3.23
N GLY A 327 -17.71 8.73 2.91
CA GLY A 327 -18.04 9.78 3.87
C GLY A 327 -16.88 10.27 4.76
N VAL A 328 -15.64 9.97 4.38
CA VAL A 328 -14.46 10.49 5.08
C VAL A 328 -14.24 11.95 4.70
N SER A 329 -14.10 12.81 5.70
CA SER A 329 -13.72 14.20 5.50
C SER A 329 -12.23 14.27 5.18
N LEU A 330 -11.87 14.74 3.98
CA LEU A 330 -10.49 14.79 3.48
C LEU A 330 -9.99 16.22 3.30
N TRP A 331 -10.50 17.17 4.09
CA TRP A 331 -10.24 18.59 3.88
C TRP A 331 -8.73 18.95 3.96
N LEU A 332 -7.96 18.32 4.87
CA LEU A 332 -6.50 18.54 4.94
C LEU A 332 -5.82 17.96 3.69
N THR A 333 -6.17 16.73 3.30
CA THR A 333 -5.60 16.09 2.11
C THR A 333 -5.90 16.90 0.84
N ARG A 334 -7.12 17.43 0.71
CA ARG A 334 -7.53 18.29 -0.41
C ARG A 334 -6.80 19.64 -0.39
N LEU A 335 -6.62 20.25 0.77
CA LEU A 335 -5.85 21.49 0.91
C LEU A 335 -4.40 21.30 0.48
N TRP A 336 -3.75 20.21 0.91
CA TRP A 336 -2.42 19.84 0.46
C TRP A 336 -2.36 19.58 -1.05
N GLY A 337 -3.39 18.97 -1.62
CA GLY A 337 -3.48 18.74 -3.07
C GLY A 337 -3.55 20.04 -3.85
N TRP A 338 -4.40 20.96 -3.38
CA TRP A 338 -4.51 22.30 -3.96
C TRP A 338 -3.20 23.09 -3.84
N LEU A 339 -2.54 23.09 -2.68
CA LEU A 339 -1.25 23.74 -2.50
C LEU A 339 -0.17 23.15 -3.43
N LYS A 340 -0.14 21.83 -3.54
CA LYS A 340 0.75 21.14 -4.49
C LYS A 340 0.51 21.64 -5.92
N ASP A 341 -0.75 21.64 -6.36
CA ASP A 341 -1.09 22.00 -7.74
C ASP A 341 -0.89 23.51 -8.00
N ALA A 342 -1.12 24.37 -7.02
CA ALA A 342 -0.91 25.81 -7.16
C ALA A 342 0.57 26.20 -7.23
N VAL A 343 1.46 25.48 -6.55
CA VAL A 343 2.89 25.84 -6.43
C VAL A 343 3.76 25.12 -7.46
N PHE A 344 3.42 23.88 -7.83
CA PHE A 344 4.30 22.99 -8.61
C PHE A 344 3.76 22.63 -10.01
N THR A 345 2.63 23.20 -10.43
CA THR A 345 2.16 23.12 -11.81
C THR A 345 2.44 24.45 -12.51
N VAL A 346 3.65 24.59 -13.03
CA VAL A 346 4.04 25.57 -14.07
C VAL A 346 4.54 24.80 -15.28
#